data_AF-A0A261GAU5-F1
#
_entry.id   AF-A0A261GAU5-F1
#
_cell.length_a   1.000
_cell.length_b   1.000
_cell.length_c   1.000
_cell.angle_alpha   90.00
_cell.angle_beta   90.00
_cell.angle_gamma   90.00
#
_symmetry.space_group_name_H-M   'P 1'
#
loop_
_entity.id
_entity.type
_entity.pdbx_description
1 polymer ?
#
loop_
_entity_poly.entity_id
_entity_poly.type
_entity_poly.pdbx_seq_one_letter_code
_entity_poly.pdbx_strand_id
1 'polypeptide(L)'
;MSQQKVDSSVKKSLERKRFQQALDVLRSESKYGRMMADQVFGEVVEAEESPDFIMKTPSRSDTIIGVEHLHTDPSGREYSNQGRRSKPPTHQSELKRVKRAQDALQEDGRQIDWDDHEQISGIAERLNKIISNDARILSESDVPRQIEDLNFSLQHHLRKTESYRNNVLDCGSRMSPRHEYGGLVFYVDMQCDYSYFTINQPGRAPRECRQGELPLFPEIIQLIREAAKNDVRWMLISTSTMITDEMTGSFLFDTSDIETSIRQQGLNPCLRFICQMHKPFDNERPFVYKGEVNDDNGIDLILNRKQRAGTRRQLQRLVKVEVCKAIDAMEHDQAFIASPAVQLMINEYGAYLLKCKQPGVSLKPGVMDRLLGLIRH
;
A
#
# COMPACT_ATOMS: atom_id res chain seq x y z
N MET A 1 33.39 -13.97 -10.65
CA MET A 1 32.57 -12.90 -10.02
C MET A 1 31.90 -13.48 -8.78
N SER A 2 31.90 -12.78 -7.65
CA SER A 2 31.30 -13.27 -6.40
C SER A 2 29.76 -13.26 -6.46
N GLN A 3 29.12 -14.25 -5.84
CA GLN A 3 27.64 -14.41 -5.79
C GLN A 3 26.92 -13.11 -5.36
N GLN A 4 27.47 -12.38 -4.39
CA GLN A 4 26.93 -11.09 -3.92
C GLN A 4 26.85 -10.00 -5.00
N LYS A 5 27.82 -9.93 -5.92
CA LYS A 5 27.77 -8.95 -7.02
C LYS A 5 26.69 -9.31 -8.06
N VAL A 6 26.41 -10.60 -8.25
CA VAL A 6 25.36 -11.08 -9.15
C VAL A 6 23.98 -10.82 -8.54
N ASP A 7 23.79 -11.10 -7.25
CA ASP A 7 22.52 -10.85 -6.57
C ASP A 7 22.18 -9.34 -6.50
N SER A 8 23.19 -8.48 -6.32
CA SER A 8 23.03 -7.03 -6.33
C SER A 8 22.64 -6.48 -7.71
N SER A 9 23.23 -6.98 -8.80
CA SER A 9 22.89 -6.51 -10.15
C SER A 9 21.50 -6.95 -10.60
N VAL A 10 21.10 -8.19 -10.25
CA VAL A 10 19.74 -8.69 -10.51
C VAL A 10 18.69 -7.87 -9.75
N LYS A 11 18.95 -7.51 -8.50
CA LYS A 11 18.06 -6.65 -7.70
C LYS A 11 17.87 -5.28 -8.36
N LYS A 12 18.96 -4.57 -8.67
CA LYS A 12 18.90 -3.24 -9.32
C LYS A 12 18.16 -3.28 -10.66
N SER A 13 18.35 -4.35 -11.44
CA SER A 13 17.64 -4.55 -12.71
C SER A 13 16.12 -4.70 -12.52
N LEU A 14 15.70 -5.45 -11.49
CA LEU A 14 14.28 -5.61 -11.15
C LEU A 14 13.65 -4.30 -10.64
N GLU A 15 14.35 -3.56 -9.78
CA GLU A 15 13.91 -2.27 -9.27
C GLU A 15 13.73 -1.25 -10.40
N ARG A 16 14.70 -1.20 -11.33
CA ARG A 16 14.59 -0.40 -12.56
C ARG A 16 13.40 -0.80 -13.41
N LYS A 17 13.18 -2.10 -13.62
CA LYS A 17 12.04 -2.59 -14.41
C LYS A 17 10.71 -2.16 -13.78
N ARG A 18 10.59 -2.26 -12.45
CA ARG A 18 9.41 -1.83 -11.70
C ARG A 18 9.19 -0.32 -11.81
N PHE A 19 10.25 0.47 -11.65
CA PHE A 19 10.18 1.92 -11.85
C PHE A 19 9.70 2.29 -13.26
N GLN A 20 10.24 1.66 -14.30
CA GLN A 20 9.80 1.89 -15.68
C GLN A 20 8.32 1.54 -15.88
N GLN A 21 7.87 0.42 -15.32
CA GLN A 21 6.46 0.02 -15.35
C GLN A 21 5.57 1.07 -14.68
N ALA A 22 5.98 1.64 -13.56
CA ALA A 22 5.23 2.70 -12.88
C ALA A 22 5.09 3.95 -13.77
N LEU A 23 6.16 4.37 -14.43
CA LEU A 23 6.10 5.48 -15.39
C LEU A 23 5.21 5.18 -16.59
N ASP A 24 5.23 3.95 -17.11
CA ASP A 24 4.40 3.56 -18.25
C ASP A 24 2.90 3.52 -17.88
N VAL A 25 2.56 3.05 -16.68
CA VAL A 25 1.19 3.14 -16.13
C VAL A 25 0.78 4.62 -16.06
N LEU A 26 1.59 5.47 -15.42
CA LEU A 26 1.29 6.90 -15.26
C LEU A 26 1.10 7.62 -16.60
N ARG A 27 1.89 7.27 -17.63
CA ARG A 27 1.75 7.82 -19.00
C ARG A 27 0.44 7.44 -19.68
N SER A 28 -0.11 6.29 -19.33
CA SER A 28 -1.34 5.75 -19.93
C SER A 28 -2.60 6.36 -19.32
N GLU A 29 -2.55 6.83 -18.07
CA GLU A 29 -3.71 7.33 -17.34
C GLU A 29 -4.18 8.71 -17.80
N SER A 30 -3.27 9.64 -18.11
CA SER A 30 -3.63 11.00 -18.54
C SER A 30 -2.53 11.75 -19.27
N LYS A 31 -2.90 12.83 -19.97
CA LYS A 31 -1.94 13.76 -20.59
C LYS A 31 -1.00 14.39 -19.54
N TYR A 32 -1.53 14.73 -18.37
CA TYR A 32 -0.73 15.28 -17.27
C TYR A 32 0.23 14.23 -16.70
N GLY A 33 -0.25 13.00 -16.48
CA GLY A 33 0.58 11.87 -16.06
C GLY A 33 1.74 11.63 -17.02
N ARG A 34 1.49 11.66 -18.34
CA ARG A 34 2.55 11.58 -19.35
C ARG A 34 3.59 12.70 -19.21
N MET A 35 3.12 13.95 -19.13
CA MET A 35 4.00 15.11 -18.97
C MET A 35 4.87 15.00 -17.71
N MET A 36 4.31 14.54 -16.59
CA MET A 36 5.02 14.34 -15.34
C MET A 36 6.03 13.18 -15.43
N ALA A 37 5.62 12.04 -15.98
CA ALA A 37 6.49 10.89 -16.20
C ALA A 37 7.71 11.26 -17.06
N ASP A 38 7.52 12.10 -18.08
CA ASP A 38 8.61 12.54 -18.97
C ASP A 38 9.62 13.47 -18.29
N GLN A 39 9.28 14.10 -17.16
CA GLN A 39 10.25 14.86 -16.34
C GLN A 39 11.19 13.95 -15.55
N VAL A 40 10.71 12.76 -15.19
CA VAL A 40 11.43 11.77 -14.39
C VAL A 40 11.77 10.53 -15.21
N PHE A 41 11.74 10.60 -16.53
CA PHE A 41 12.14 9.51 -17.41
C PHE A 41 13.53 9.81 -17.98
N GLY A 42 14.32 8.77 -18.23
CA GLY A 42 15.57 8.96 -18.96
C GLY A 42 16.46 7.74 -19.06
N GLU A 43 17.67 8.00 -19.54
CA GLU A 43 18.72 6.99 -19.61
C GLU A 43 19.27 6.75 -18.20
N VAL A 44 19.31 5.49 -17.78
CA VAL A 44 19.85 5.12 -16.47
C VAL A 44 21.37 5.13 -16.52
N VAL A 45 21.95 5.83 -15.57
CA VAL A 45 23.37 5.84 -15.24
C VAL A 45 23.53 5.06 -13.94
N GLU A 46 24.38 4.03 -13.95
CA GLU A 46 24.61 3.24 -12.74
C GLU A 46 25.23 4.11 -11.64
N ALA A 47 24.58 4.12 -10.48
CA ALA A 47 25.15 4.66 -9.27
C ALA A 47 25.98 3.58 -8.56
N GLU A 48 27.19 3.93 -8.13
CA GLU A 48 28.09 3.03 -7.41
C GLU A 48 27.54 2.69 -6.00
N GLU A 49 26.88 3.65 -5.35
CA GLU A 49 26.37 3.50 -3.97
C GLU A 49 24.87 3.76 -3.85
N SER A 50 24.48 5.03 -3.74
CA SER A 50 23.10 5.50 -3.61
C SER A 50 22.98 6.90 -4.24
N PRO A 51 21.81 7.33 -4.74
CA PRO A 51 20.53 6.62 -4.73
C PRO A 51 20.55 5.39 -5.66
N ASP A 52 19.56 4.51 -5.55
CA ASP A 52 19.53 3.22 -6.26
C ASP A 52 19.91 3.31 -7.75
N PHE A 53 19.44 4.35 -8.44
CA PHE A 53 19.91 4.69 -9.79
C PHE A 53 19.84 6.20 -10.08
N ILE A 54 20.66 6.66 -11.03
CA ILE A 54 20.67 8.04 -11.53
C ILE A 54 20.07 8.02 -12.94
N MET A 55 19.31 9.05 -13.30
CA MET A 55 18.77 9.17 -14.64
C MET A 55 19.15 10.48 -15.29
N LYS A 56 19.48 10.39 -16.57
CA LYS A 56 19.76 11.50 -17.45
C LYS A 56 18.52 11.80 -18.28
N THR A 57 17.93 12.98 -18.06
CA THR A 57 16.66 13.31 -18.72
C THR A 57 16.88 13.54 -20.22
N PRO A 58 16.04 12.99 -21.11
CA PRO A 58 16.21 13.14 -22.55
C PRO A 58 15.81 14.54 -23.03
N SER A 59 14.88 15.20 -22.32
CA SER A 59 14.41 16.56 -22.62
C SER A 59 15.41 17.65 -22.23
N ARG A 60 16.31 17.35 -21.29
CA ARG A 60 17.43 18.22 -20.89
C ARG A 60 18.67 17.35 -20.70
N SER A 61 19.44 17.20 -21.78
CA SER A 61 20.57 16.28 -21.84
C SER A 61 21.64 16.52 -20.77
N ASP A 62 21.71 17.72 -20.20
CA ASP A 62 22.62 18.02 -19.09
C ASP A 62 21.99 17.82 -17.71
N THR A 63 20.66 17.64 -17.61
CA THR A 63 19.98 17.44 -16.33
C THR A 63 20.02 15.98 -15.88
N ILE A 64 20.47 15.76 -14.64
CA ILE A 64 20.46 14.46 -13.97
C ILE A 64 19.57 14.48 -12.73
N ILE A 65 18.92 13.35 -12.46
CA ILE A 65 18.08 13.14 -11.29
C ILE A 65 18.49 11.87 -10.58
N GLY A 66 18.41 11.88 -9.25
CA GLY A 66 18.61 10.68 -8.44
C GLY A 66 17.28 10.00 -8.16
N VAL A 67 17.21 8.67 -8.24
CA VAL A 67 16.00 7.89 -7.92
C VAL A 67 16.31 6.89 -6.83
N GLU A 68 15.66 7.06 -5.68
CA GLU A 68 15.73 6.12 -4.56
C GLU A 68 14.46 5.29 -4.51
N HIS A 69 14.59 3.96 -4.45
CA HIS A 69 13.48 3.04 -4.37
C HIS A 69 13.18 2.64 -2.92
N LEU A 70 11.93 2.86 -2.51
CA LEU A 70 11.39 2.50 -1.22
C LEU A 70 10.34 1.42 -1.46
N HIS A 71 10.60 0.21 -0.98
CA HIS A 71 9.60 -0.85 -1.01
C HIS A 71 8.84 -0.92 0.32
N THR A 72 7.52 -0.82 0.25
CA THR A 72 6.62 -0.92 1.41
C THR A 72 5.74 -2.16 1.28
N ASP A 73 6.11 -3.18 2.06
CA ASP A 73 5.40 -4.45 2.16
C ASP A 73 4.92 -4.68 3.60
N PRO A 74 3.61 -4.57 3.87
CA PRO A 74 3.02 -4.86 5.18
C PRO A 74 3.24 -6.30 5.65
N SER A 75 3.39 -7.24 4.70
CA SER A 75 3.64 -8.66 4.95
C SER A 75 5.08 -8.98 5.28
N GLY A 76 5.97 -8.14 4.75
CA GLY A 76 7.41 -8.32 4.75
C GLY A 76 8.08 -8.00 6.08
N ARG A 77 7.38 -7.85 7.20
CA ARG A 77 8.02 -7.51 8.49
C ARG A 77 7.69 -8.53 9.57
N GLU A 78 8.73 -9.18 10.09
CA GLU A 78 8.65 -10.01 11.29
C GLU A 78 9.04 -9.15 12.50
N TYR A 79 8.14 -9.07 13.47
CA TYR A 79 8.44 -8.48 14.78
C TYR A 79 9.12 -9.54 15.63
N SER A 80 10.43 -9.43 15.80
CA SER A 80 11.18 -10.23 16.76
C SER A 80 11.47 -9.43 18.02
N ASN A 81 11.77 -10.11 19.13
CA ASN A 81 12.22 -9.45 20.37
C ASN A 81 13.50 -8.61 20.19
N GLN A 82 14.20 -8.74 19.06
CA GLN A 82 15.42 -8.00 18.71
C GLN A 82 15.19 -6.87 17.68
N GLY A 83 13.93 -6.56 17.35
CA GLY A 83 13.58 -5.48 16.43
C GLY A 83 12.95 -5.94 15.12
N ARG A 84 12.73 -4.97 14.22
CA ARG A 84 12.03 -5.11 12.93
C ARG A 84 12.99 -5.68 11.87
N ARG A 85 12.63 -6.78 11.19
CA ARG A 85 13.39 -7.34 10.06
C ARG A 85 12.52 -7.49 8.81
N SER A 86 13.07 -7.18 7.64
CA SER A 86 12.43 -7.42 6.34
C SER A 86 12.45 -8.90 5.98
N LYS A 87 11.35 -9.42 5.42
CA LYS A 87 11.24 -10.74 4.80
C LYS A 87 11.36 -10.58 3.29
N PRO A 88 12.00 -11.53 2.61
CA PRO A 88 11.94 -11.61 1.16
C PRO A 88 10.49 -11.89 0.70
N PRO A 89 10.11 -11.47 -0.52
CA PRO A 89 8.81 -11.78 -1.11
C PRO A 89 8.67 -13.30 -1.28
N THR A 90 7.96 -13.92 -0.32
CA THR A 90 7.76 -15.37 -0.24
C THR A 90 6.67 -15.84 -1.22
N HIS A 91 5.76 -14.95 -1.61
CA HIS A 91 4.62 -15.27 -2.45
C HIS A 91 5.02 -15.64 -3.90
N GLN A 92 5.69 -14.75 -4.63
CA GLN A 92 6.12 -15.02 -6.02
C GLN A 92 7.14 -16.16 -6.14
N SER A 93 8.01 -16.33 -5.13
CA SER A 93 9.03 -17.38 -5.15
C SER A 93 8.41 -18.77 -4.94
N GLU A 94 7.42 -18.90 -4.06
CA GLU A 94 6.67 -20.15 -3.90
C GLU A 94 5.71 -20.40 -5.06
N LEU A 95 5.02 -19.39 -5.62
CA LEU A 95 4.22 -19.56 -6.85
C LEU A 95 5.07 -20.02 -8.03
N LYS A 96 6.28 -19.49 -8.22
CA LYS A 96 7.22 -19.97 -9.24
C LYS A 96 7.65 -21.41 -8.98
N ARG A 97 7.79 -21.83 -7.73
CA ARG A 97 8.10 -23.22 -7.36
C ARG A 97 6.93 -24.15 -7.67
N VAL A 98 5.70 -23.75 -7.34
CA VAL A 98 4.47 -24.49 -7.71
C VAL A 98 4.37 -24.61 -9.23
N LYS A 99 4.56 -23.50 -9.96
CA LYS A 99 4.50 -23.52 -11.42
C LYS A 99 5.59 -24.40 -12.03
N ARG A 100 6.84 -24.34 -11.55
CA ARG A 100 7.91 -25.25 -11.99
C ARG A 100 7.60 -26.72 -11.69
N ALA A 101 6.98 -27.01 -10.55
CA ALA A 101 6.54 -28.37 -10.23
C ALA A 101 5.44 -28.82 -11.20
N GLN A 102 4.47 -27.95 -11.52
CA GLN A 102 3.45 -28.22 -12.53
C GLN A 102 4.03 -28.39 -13.94
N ASP A 103 4.96 -27.54 -14.35
CA ASP A 103 5.62 -27.59 -15.66
C ASP A 103 6.47 -28.87 -15.78
N ALA A 104 7.21 -29.25 -14.73
CA ALA A 104 7.97 -30.51 -14.68
C ALA A 104 7.07 -31.75 -14.78
N LEU A 105 5.86 -31.69 -14.23
CA LEU A 105 4.84 -32.74 -14.37
C LEU A 105 4.30 -32.82 -15.81
N GLN A 106 4.27 -31.71 -16.56
CA GLN A 106 3.80 -31.68 -17.95
C GLN A 106 4.88 -32.04 -18.98
N GLU A 107 6.13 -31.64 -18.77
CA GLU A 107 7.25 -31.91 -19.69
C GLU A 107 7.66 -33.40 -19.71
N ASP A 108 7.44 -34.14 -18.62
CA ASP A 108 7.78 -35.57 -18.53
C ASP A 108 6.81 -36.48 -19.29
N GLY A 109 5.76 -35.93 -19.91
CA GLY A 109 4.74 -36.70 -20.66
C GLY A 109 3.94 -37.69 -19.81
N ARG A 110 4.15 -37.71 -18.50
CA ARG A 110 3.40 -38.54 -17.55
C ARG A 110 2.04 -37.90 -17.36
N GLN A 111 0.99 -38.69 -17.54
CA GLN A 111 -0.33 -38.33 -17.03
C GLN A 111 -0.16 -38.09 -15.53
N ILE A 112 -0.64 -36.95 -15.01
CA ILE A 112 -0.64 -36.70 -13.57
C ILE A 112 -1.40 -37.86 -12.93
N ASP A 113 -0.67 -38.72 -12.23
CA ASP A 113 -1.27 -39.71 -11.37
C ASP A 113 -1.77 -38.94 -10.15
N TRP A 114 -3.08 -38.65 -10.12
CA TRP A 114 -3.71 -37.95 -9.02
C TRP A 114 -3.61 -38.73 -7.69
N ASP A 115 -3.18 -39.99 -7.75
CA ASP A 115 -2.93 -40.85 -6.60
C ASP A 115 -1.45 -40.82 -6.12
N ASP A 116 -0.53 -40.09 -6.79
CA ASP A 116 0.83 -39.82 -6.28
C ASP A 116 0.79 -38.73 -5.19
N HIS A 117 0.33 -39.18 -4.02
CA HIS A 117 0.05 -38.35 -2.85
C HIS A 117 1.25 -37.53 -2.38
N GLU A 118 2.50 -37.95 -2.59
CA GLU A 118 3.67 -37.25 -2.03
C GLU A 118 3.99 -35.96 -2.80
N GLN A 119 3.90 -35.99 -4.13
CA GLN A 119 4.11 -34.79 -4.97
C GLN A 119 2.92 -33.82 -4.89
N ILE A 120 1.71 -34.37 -4.91
CA ILE A 120 0.49 -33.55 -4.80
C ILE A 120 0.38 -32.93 -3.41
N SER A 121 0.69 -33.69 -2.34
CA SER A 121 0.73 -33.15 -0.98
C SER A 121 1.79 -32.06 -0.85
N GLY A 122 3.00 -32.23 -1.41
CA GLY A 122 4.02 -31.20 -1.39
C GLY A 122 3.64 -29.89 -2.11
N ILE A 123 2.85 -29.97 -3.19
CA ILE A 123 2.29 -28.79 -3.89
C ILE A 123 1.14 -28.18 -3.08
N ALA A 124 0.24 -29.02 -2.56
CA ALA A 124 -0.90 -28.60 -1.75
C ALA A 124 -0.46 -27.92 -0.44
N GLU A 125 0.55 -28.45 0.26
CA GLU A 125 1.15 -27.83 1.44
C GLU A 125 1.77 -26.47 1.15
N ARG A 126 2.41 -26.30 -0.01
CA ARG A 126 2.98 -25.00 -0.43
C ARG A 126 1.89 -24.01 -0.78
N LEU A 127 0.88 -24.42 -1.54
CA LEU A 127 -0.31 -23.60 -1.83
C LEU A 127 -1.04 -23.22 -0.54
N ASN A 128 -1.18 -24.15 0.40
CA ASN A 128 -1.73 -23.88 1.71
C ASN A 128 -0.91 -22.85 2.42
N LYS A 129 0.41 -23.01 2.52
CA LYS A 129 1.29 -22.02 3.15
C LYS A 129 1.19 -20.64 2.50
N ILE A 130 0.98 -20.56 1.18
CA ILE A 130 0.73 -19.31 0.45
C ILE A 130 -0.61 -18.71 0.90
N ILE A 131 -1.73 -19.42 0.70
CA ILE A 131 -3.10 -18.99 1.07
C ILE A 131 -3.16 -18.57 2.54
N SER A 132 -2.44 -19.31 3.38
CA SER A 132 -2.31 -19.08 4.81
C SER A 132 -1.63 -17.77 5.15
N ASN A 133 -0.51 -17.53 4.49
CA ASN A 133 0.21 -16.27 4.65
C ASN A 133 -0.65 -15.12 4.12
N ASP A 134 -1.33 -15.28 2.98
CA ASP A 134 -2.17 -14.24 2.40
C ASP A 134 -3.36 -13.90 3.30
N ALA A 135 -4.06 -14.91 3.82
CA ALA A 135 -5.14 -14.71 4.79
C ALA A 135 -4.64 -13.99 6.05
N ARG A 136 -3.47 -14.38 6.56
CA ARG A 136 -2.82 -13.69 7.69
C ARG A 136 -2.49 -12.25 7.35
N ILE A 137 -1.87 -12.00 6.20
CA ILE A 137 -1.47 -10.67 5.73
C ILE A 137 -2.68 -9.77 5.62
N LEU A 138 -3.75 -10.21 4.97
CA LEU A 138 -5.00 -9.47 4.86
C LEU A 138 -5.64 -9.20 6.23
N SER A 139 -5.55 -10.16 7.16
CA SER A 139 -6.09 -9.99 8.52
C SER A 139 -5.28 -9.04 9.40
N GLU A 140 -3.97 -8.93 9.14
CA GLU A 140 -3.05 -8.11 9.91
C GLU A 140 -2.81 -6.73 9.30
N SER A 141 -2.94 -6.62 7.97
CA SER A 141 -2.76 -5.39 7.21
C SER A 141 -3.88 -4.45 7.57
N ASP A 142 -3.52 -3.33 8.17
CA ASP A 142 -4.46 -2.27 8.41
C ASP A 142 -3.86 -0.92 8.02
N VAL A 143 -4.75 0.05 7.86
CA VAL A 143 -4.37 1.38 7.39
C VAL A 143 -3.35 2.03 8.32
N PRO A 144 -3.52 2.02 9.67
CA PRO A 144 -2.48 2.52 10.57
C PRO A 144 -1.11 1.88 10.36
N ARG A 145 -1.02 0.54 10.28
CA ARG A 145 0.27 -0.15 10.08
C ARG A 145 0.88 0.17 8.72
N GLN A 146 0.09 0.23 7.64
CA GLN A 146 0.59 0.62 6.32
C GLN A 146 1.16 2.04 6.33
N ILE A 147 0.47 3.00 6.96
CA ILE A 147 0.95 4.38 7.11
C ILE A 147 2.20 4.44 7.99
N GLU A 148 2.26 3.68 9.08
CA GLU A 148 3.45 3.58 9.94
C GLU A 148 4.64 2.96 9.22
N ASP A 149 4.42 1.92 8.41
CA ASP A 149 5.46 1.24 7.65
C ASP A 149 6.03 2.14 6.55
N LEU A 150 5.16 2.88 5.86
CA LEU A 150 5.51 3.92 4.90
C LEU A 150 6.29 5.05 5.59
N ASN A 151 5.79 5.58 6.71
CA ASN A 151 6.49 6.63 7.46
C ASN A 151 7.87 6.15 7.93
N PHE A 152 7.97 4.95 8.50
CA PHE A 152 9.24 4.39 8.95
C PHE A 152 10.25 4.25 7.79
N SER A 153 9.81 3.72 6.65
CA SER A 153 10.67 3.59 5.46
C SER A 153 11.10 4.97 4.99
N LEU A 154 10.16 5.90 4.81
CA LEU A 154 10.44 7.25 4.35
C LEU A 154 11.44 7.98 5.27
N GLN A 155 11.23 7.96 6.58
CA GLN A 155 12.11 8.61 7.55
C GLN A 155 13.55 8.07 7.53
N HIS A 156 13.74 6.79 7.17
CA HIS A 156 15.08 6.23 7.00
C HIS A 156 15.81 6.87 5.80
N HIS A 157 15.12 7.04 4.68
CA HIS A 157 15.69 7.61 3.45
C HIS A 157 15.79 9.14 3.51
N LEU A 158 14.87 9.83 4.19
CA LEU A 158 14.94 11.28 4.39
C LEU A 158 16.22 11.71 5.11
N ARG A 159 16.74 10.90 6.04
CA ARG A 159 18.01 11.20 6.72
C ARG A 159 19.25 11.08 5.82
N LYS A 160 19.11 10.54 4.61
CA LYS A 160 20.20 10.30 3.66
C LYS A 160 20.12 11.18 2.42
N THR A 161 19.13 12.07 2.31
CA THR A 161 18.90 12.91 1.12
C THR A 161 20.13 13.74 0.73
N GLU A 162 20.85 14.29 1.71
CA GLU A 162 22.10 15.03 1.45
C GLU A 162 23.18 14.14 0.81
N SER A 163 23.36 12.92 1.33
CA SER A 163 24.29 11.94 0.75
C SER A 163 23.86 11.55 -0.66
N TYR A 164 22.57 11.30 -0.88
CA TYR A 164 22.04 10.98 -2.21
C TYR A 164 22.28 12.12 -3.20
N ARG A 165 22.01 13.36 -2.80
CA ARG A 165 22.27 14.55 -3.61
C ARG A 165 23.74 14.69 -3.98
N ASN A 166 24.65 14.53 -3.02
CA ASN A 166 26.08 14.65 -3.26
C ASN A 166 26.58 13.59 -4.24
N ASN A 167 26.08 12.36 -4.13
CA ASN A 167 26.43 11.28 -5.06
C ASN A 167 25.90 11.54 -6.49
N VAL A 168 24.70 12.11 -6.62
CA VAL A 168 24.16 12.53 -7.92
C VAL A 168 25.04 13.61 -8.55
N LEU A 169 25.38 14.66 -7.79
CA LEU A 169 26.24 15.75 -8.26
C LEU A 169 27.63 15.26 -8.67
N ASP A 170 28.25 14.39 -7.88
CA ASP A 170 29.55 13.79 -8.20
C ASP A 170 29.48 12.99 -9.51
N CYS A 171 28.47 12.13 -9.66
CA CYS A 171 28.25 11.38 -10.89
C CYS A 171 28.07 12.31 -12.10
N GLY A 172 27.26 13.37 -11.95
CA GLY A 172 27.07 14.39 -12.99
C GLY A 172 28.36 15.05 -13.42
N SER A 173 29.20 15.44 -12.45
CA SER A 173 30.48 16.08 -12.70
C SER A 173 31.45 15.19 -13.48
N ARG A 174 31.41 13.87 -13.24
CA ARG A 174 32.18 12.86 -13.99
C ARG A 174 31.68 12.68 -15.43
N MET A 175 30.38 12.89 -15.67
CA MET A 175 29.76 12.69 -16.98
C MET A 175 29.86 13.92 -17.90
N SER A 176 29.56 15.11 -17.38
CA SER A 176 29.52 16.35 -18.15
C SER A 176 29.91 17.54 -17.27
N PRO A 177 30.85 18.40 -17.72
CA PRO A 177 31.16 19.66 -17.03
C PRO A 177 29.97 20.63 -16.97
N ARG A 178 28.93 20.42 -17.79
CA ARG A 178 27.72 21.27 -17.85
C ARG A 178 26.51 20.66 -17.15
N HIS A 179 26.68 19.56 -16.40
CA HIS A 179 25.55 18.89 -15.77
C HIS A 179 24.76 19.83 -14.85
N GLU A 180 23.45 19.62 -14.82
CA GLU A 180 22.51 20.31 -13.95
C GLU A 180 21.84 19.29 -13.03
N TYR A 181 21.72 19.63 -11.75
CA TYR A 181 21.01 18.79 -10.80
C TYR A 181 19.51 19.07 -10.87
N GLY A 182 18.73 18.09 -11.31
CA GLY A 182 17.28 18.16 -11.45
C GLY A 182 16.50 17.81 -10.17
N GLY A 183 17.15 17.20 -9.17
CA GLY A 183 16.52 16.82 -7.90
C GLY A 183 16.54 15.31 -7.60
N LEU A 184 15.97 14.94 -6.45
CA LEU A 184 15.71 13.55 -6.07
C LEU A 184 14.25 13.16 -6.36
N VAL A 185 14.07 11.92 -6.81
CA VAL A 185 12.80 11.21 -6.91
C VAL A 185 12.80 10.11 -5.86
N PHE A 186 11.80 10.10 -4.98
CA PHE A 186 11.53 8.93 -4.14
C PHE A 186 10.46 8.08 -4.84
N TYR A 187 10.85 6.88 -5.26
CA TYR A 187 9.96 5.89 -5.85
C TYR A 187 9.49 4.93 -4.76
N VAL A 188 8.23 5.04 -4.36
CA VAL A 188 7.58 4.19 -3.36
C VAL A 188 6.78 3.11 -4.07
N ASP A 189 7.23 1.86 -3.98
CA ASP A 189 6.46 0.70 -4.41
C ASP A 189 5.63 0.18 -3.24
N MET A 190 4.32 0.39 -3.30
CA MET A 190 3.38 0.11 -2.22
C MET A 190 2.46 -1.04 -2.56
N GLN A 191 2.49 -2.08 -1.74
CA GLN A 191 1.48 -3.11 -1.75
C GLN A 191 0.37 -2.72 -0.77
N CYS A 192 -0.87 -2.70 -1.25
CA CYS A 192 -2.00 -2.37 -0.39
C CYS A 192 -3.28 -3.09 -0.81
N ASP A 193 -4.11 -3.40 0.18
CA ASP A 193 -5.47 -3.87 -0.05
C ASP A 193 -6.43 -3.15 0.90
N TYR A 194 -7.27 -2.30 0.31
CA TYR A 194 -8.33 -1.57 1.00
C TYR A 194 -9.71 -2.01 0.54
N SER A 195 -9.82 -3.13 -0.20
CA SER A 195 -11.06 -3.58 -0.86
C SER A 195 -12.24 -3.81 0.09
N TYR A 196 -11.95 -4.05 1.37
CA TYR A 196 -12.97 -4.19 2.42
C TYR A 196 -13.59 -2.85 2.87
N PHE A 197 -13.11 -1.71 2.35
CA PHE A 197 -13.61 -0.38 2.69
C PHE A 197 -14.46 0.23 1.56
N THR A 198 -15.36 1.13 1.95
CA THR A 198 -16.21 1.88 1.02
C THR A 198 -15.73 3.32 0.90
N ILE A 199 -15.53 3.78 -0.34
CA ILE A 199 -15.25 5.18 -0.68
C ILE A 199 -16.57 5.91 -0.89
N ASN A 200 -16.74 6.99 -0.14
CA ASN A 200 -17.85 7.92 -0.24
C ASN A 200 -17.33 9.24 -0.80
N GLN A 201 -17.78 9.60 -2.02
CA GLN A 201 -17.40 10.84 -2.68
C GLN A 201 -18.63 11.73 -2.89
N PRO A 202 -18.53 13.04 -2.68
CA PRO A 202 -19.63 13.97 -2.96
C PRO A 202 -20.13 13.82 -4.39
N GLY A 203 -21.46 13.81 -4.56
CA GLY A 203 -22.10 13.69 -5.87
C GLY A 203 -21.94 12.32 -6.56
N ARG A 204 -21.41 11.30 -5.89
CA ARG A 204 -21.23 9.95 -6.43
C ARG A 204 -21.85 8.90 -5.50
N ALA A 205 -22.33 7.81 -6.07
CA ALA A 205 -22.76 6.67 -5.28
C ALA A 205 -21.56 6.08 -4.51
N PRO A 206 -21.74 5.64 -3.25
CA PRO A 206 -20.70 4.92 -2.52
C PRO A 206 -20.24 3.68 -3.31
N ARG A 207 -18.94 3.39 -3.28
CA ARG A 207 -18.39 2.20 -3.93
C ARG A 207 -17.32 1.55 -3.08
N GLU A 208 -17.10 0.27 -3.27
CA GLU A 208 -15.96 -0.43 -2.66
C GLU A 208 -14.63 0.04 -3.28
N CYS A 209 -13.58 0.03 -2.48
CA CYS A 209 -12.22 0.16 -2.99
C CYS A 209 -11.88 -1.04 -3.86
N ARG A 210 -11.08 -0.84 -4.91
CA ARG A 210 -10.52 -1.94 -5.69
C ARG A 210 -9.30 -2.53 -4.96
N GLN A 211 -8.98 -3.79 -5.23
CA GLN A 211 -7.71 -4.36 -4.78
C GLN A 211 -6.54 -3.54 -5.34
N GLY A 212 -5.52 -3.29 -4.52
CA GLY A 212 -4.39 -2.44 -4.92
C GLY A 212 -4.74 -0.95 -5.09
N GLU A 213 -5.96 -0.49 -4.82
CA GLU A 213 -6.28 0.94 -4.88
C GLU A 213 -5.82 1.62 -3.60
N LEU A 214 -5.00 2.67 -3.68
CA LEU A 214 -4.55 3.47 -2.53
C LEU A 214 -5.42 4.72 -2.35
N PRO A 215 -6.24 4.81 -1.29
CA PRO A 215 -6.87 6.06 -0.96
C PRO A 215 -5.88 7.09 -0.46
N LEU A 216 -6.00 8.32 -0.95
CA LEU A 216 -5.11 9.42 -0.57
C LEU A 216 -5.53 10.00 0.79
N PHE A 217 -5.12 9.34 1.88
CA PHE A 217 -5.35 9.81 3.24
C PHE A 217 -4.53 11.07 3.57
N PRO A 218 -4.98 11.93 4.50
CA PRO A 218 -4.24 13.10 4.95
C PRO A 218 -2.81 12.77 5.42
N GLU A 219 -2.61 11.60 6.04
CA GLU A 219 -1.31 11.15 6.49
C GLU A 219 -0.34 10.91 5.32
N ILE A 220 -0.82 10.36 4.19
CA ILE A 220 0.02 10.19 2.99
C ILE A 220 0.42 11.54 2.44
N ILE A 221 -0.52 12.49 2.35
CA ILE A 221 -0.23 13.86 1.91
C ILE A 221 0.78 14.53 2.83
N GLN A 222 0.66 14.32 4.15
CA GLN A 222 1.63 14.83 5.12
C GLN A 222 3.02 14.22 4.91
N LEU A 223 3.12 12.92 4.60
CA LEU A 223 4.39 12.27 4.29
C LEU A 223 5.02 12.82 3.00
N ILE A 224 4.22 13.11 1.97
CA ILE A 224 4.71 13.78 0.75
C ILE A 224 5.24 15.19 1.08
N ARG A 225 4.52 15.95 1.92
CA ARG A 225 4.96 17.27 2.39
C ARG A 225 6.23 17.21 3.24
N GLU A 226 6.41 16.15 4.02
CA GLU A 226 7.64 15.91 4.78
C GLU A 226 8.83 15.68 3.84
N ALA A 227 8.64 14.91 2.76
CA ALA A 227 9.66 14.72 1.74
C ALA A 227 10.05 16.05 1.05
N ALA A 228 9.06 16.92 0.78
CA ALA A 228 9.30 18.26 0.23
C ALA A 228 10.27 19.10 1.07
N LYS A 229 10.17 19.02 2.41
CA LYS A 229 11.07 19.75 3.32
C LYS A 229 12.53 19.27 3.28
N ASN A 230 12.78 18.09 2.72
CA ASN A 230 14.09 17.45 2.66
C ASN A 230 14.66 17.43 1.23
N ASP A 231 14.29 18.43 0.41
CA ASP A 231 14.75 18.61 -0.97
C ASP A 231 14.46 17.44 -1.92
N VAL A 232 13.48 16.58 -1.58
CA VAL A 232 12.96 15.59 -2.52
C VAL A 232 12.04 16.32 -3.48
N ARG A 233 12.38 16.32 -4.78
CA ARG A 233 11.67 17.08 -5.83
C ARG A 233 10.40 16.39 -6.30
N TRP A 234 10.42 15.05 -6.37
CA TRP A 234 9.26 14.25 -6.75
C TRP A 234 9.08 13.03 -5.86
N MET A 235 7.82 12.64 -5.66
CA MET A 235 7.47 11.35 -5.07
C MET A 235 6.61 10.57 -6.06
N LEU A 236 7.14 9.45 -6.58
CA LEU A 236 6.41 8.50 -7.42
C LEU A 236 5.89 7.38 -6.53
N ILE A 237 4.58 7.19 -6.45
CA ILE A 237 3.97 6.10 -5.70
C ILE A 237 3.35 5.13 -6.71
N SER A 238 3.83 3.89 -6.77
CA SER A 238 3.12 2.80 -7.45
C SER A 238 2.35 1.98 -6.43
N THR A 239 1.18 1.53 -6.84
CA THR A 239 0.34 0.64 -6.03
C THR A 239 0.24 -0.71 -6.70
N SER A 240 0.33 -1.78 -5.91
CA SER A 240 0.16 -3.14 -6.37
C SER A 240 -0.78 -3.91 -5.46
N THR A 241 -1.38 -4.99 -5.99
CA THR A 241 -2.12 -5.93 -5.15
C THR A 241 -1.17 -6.64 -4.17
N MET A 242 -1.67 -6.99 -2.97
CA MET A 242 -0.88 -7.67 -1.93
C MET A 242 -0.48 -9.11 -2.29
N ILE A 243 -1.20 -9.73 -3.23
CA ILE A 243 -1.05 -11.16 -3.58
C ILE A 243 -0.28 -11.27 -4.90
N THR A 244 -0.79 -10.73 -6.00
CA THR A 244 -0.17 -10.97 -7.32
C THR A 244 1.04 -10.06 -7.60
N ASP A 245 1.26 -9.03 -6.78
CA ASP A 245 2.16 -7.89 -7.04
C ASP A 245 1.91 -7.23 -8.39
N GLU A 246 0.70 -7.41 -8.94
CA GLU A 246 0.26 -6.73 -10.15
C GLU A 246 0.06 -5.25 -9.83
N MET A 247 0.70 -4.40 -10.63
CA MET A 247 0.61 -2.94 -10.47
C MET A 247 -0.78 -2.48 -10.92
N THR A 248 -1.46 -1.78 -10.02
CA THR A 248 -2.85 -1.35 -10.17
C THR A 248 -2.98 0.15 -10.44
N GLY A 249 -1.93 0.93 -10.16
CA GLY A 249 -1.92 2.37 -10.36
C GLY A 249 -0.56 2.99 -10.11
N SER A 250 -0.38 4.22 -10.59
CA SER A 250 0.81 5.01 -10.30
C SER A 250 0.50 6.51 -10.26
N PHE A 251 1.09 7.20 -9.29
CA PHE A 251 0.89 8.63 -9.05
C PHE A 251 2.23 9.33 -8.88
N LEU A 252 2.41 10.48 -9.53
CA LEU A 252 3.63 11.28 -9.39
C LEU A 252 3.30 12.66 -8.85
N PHE A 253 3.87 12.98 -7.69
CA PHE A 253 3.69 14.27 -7.03
C PHE A 253 4.93 15.14 -7.26
N ASP A 254 4.74 16.33 -7.84
CA ASP A 254 5.68 17.42 -7.66
C ASP A 254 5.54 17.93 -6.22
N THR A 255 6.59 17.78 -5.43
CA THR A 255 6.53 18.11 -4.00
C THR A 255 6.46 19.62 -3.74
N SER A 256 6.82 20.44 -4.73
CA SER A 256 6.69 21.91 -4.65
C SER A 256 5.26 22.40 -4.89
N ASP A 257 4.43 21.61 -5.56
CA ASP A 257 3.02 21.91 -5.82
C ASP A 257 2.19 20.62 -5.78
N ILE A 258 2.05 20.10 -4.57
CA ILE A 258 1.31 18.85 -4.30
C ILE A 258 -0.17 19.02 -4.67
N GLU A 259 -0.76 20.20 -4.41
CA GLU A 259 -2.17 20.45 -4.66
C GLU A 259 -2.50 20.42 -6.16
N THR A 260 -1.65 21.01 -7.01
CA THR A 260 -1.81 20.89 -8.46
C THR A 260 -1.61 19.44 -8.92
N SER A 261 -0.63 18.72 -8.36
CA SER A 261 -0.40 17.31 -8.67
C SER A 261 -1.61 16.44 -8.35
N ILE A 262 -2.25 16.63 -7.20
CA ILE A 262 -3.48 15.95 -6.76
C ILE A 262 -4.62 16.26 -7.74
N ARG A 263 -4.88 17.55 -7.99
CA ARG A 263 -6.00 17.99 -8.82
C ARG A 263 -5.89 17.53 -10.27
N GLN A 264 -4.71 17.66 -10.89
CA GLN A 264 -4.51 17.32 -12.30
C GLN A 264 -4.52 15.80 -12.56
N GLN A 265 -4.20 14.99 -11.55
CA GLN A 265 -4.35 13.53 -11.60
C GLN A 265 -5.76 13.06 -11.18
N GLY A 266 -6.69 13.97 -10.88
CA GLY A 266 -8.06 13.64 -10.50
C GLY A 266 -8.16 12.90 -9.16
N LEU A 267 -7.16 13.06 -8.29
CA LEU A 267 -7.13 12.43 -6.98
C LEU A 267 -7.98 13.21 -5.99
N ASN A 268 -8.74 12.50 -5.16
CA ASN A 268 -9.56 13.09 -4.11
C ASN A 268 -9.02 12.66 -2.74
N PRO A 269 -8.42 13.58 -1.98
CA PRO A 269 -8.07 13.32 -0.59
C PRO A 269 -9.29 12.83 0.20
N CYS A 270 -9.13 11.75 0.94
CA CYS A 270 -10.23 11.12 1.66
C CYS A 270 -9.97 11.14 3.17
N LEU A 271 -10.94 11.61 3.95
CA LEU A 271 -10.94 11.38 5.40
C LEU A 271 -11.08 9.89 5.69
N ARG A 272 -10.58 9.46 6.84
CA ARG A 272 -10.56 8.06 7.23
C ARG A 272 -11.46 7.83 8.45
N PHE A 273 -12.57 7.14 8.26
CA PHE A 273 -13.51 6.75 9.33
C PHE A 273 -13.57 5.23 9.44
N ILE A 274 -12.45 4.68 9.91
CA ILE A 274 -12.24 3.25 9.95
C ILE A 274 -12.41 2.75 11.37
N CYS A 275 -13.52 2.03 11.60
CA CYS A 275 -13.68 1.20 12.79
C CYS A 275 -13.22 -0.22 12.45
N GLN A 276 -12.02 -0.59 12.90
CA GLN A 276 -11.52 -1.96 12.74
C GLN A 276 -12.20 -2.87 13.78
N MET A 277 -13.12 -3.72 13.33
CA MET A 277 -13.78 -4.69 14.22
C MET A 277 -12.96 -5.97 14.46
N HIS A 278 -11.81 -6.11 13.77
CA HIS A 278 -11.00 -7.34 13.77
C HIS A 278 -9.76 -7.28 14.67
N LYS A 279 -9.30 -6.09 15.11
CA LYS A 279 -8.11 -5.97 15.96
C LYS A 279 -8.44 -5.88 17.46
N PRO A 280 -7.63 -6.52 18.33
CA PRO A 280 -7.74 -6.34 19.77
C PRO A 280 -7.35 -4.91 20.16
N PHE A 281 -7.98 -4.43 21.23
CA PHE A 281 -7.43 -3.33 22.01
C PHE A 281 -6.23 -3.91 22.77
N ASP A 282 -5.05 -3.34 22.55
CA ASP A 282 -3.76 -3.71 23.16
C ASP A 282 -2.99 -4.91 22.58
N ASN A 283 -1.67 -4.79 22.71
CA ASN A 283 -0.52 -5.55 22.20
C ASN A 283 -0.49 -7.07 22.49
N GLU A 284 -1.61 -7.79 22.45
CA GLU A 284 -1.64 -9.21 22.82
C GLU A 284 -1.72 -10.15 21.62
N ARG A 285 -0.61 -10.92 21.50
CA ARG A 285 -0.29 -12.13 20.73
C ARG A 285 -0.71 -12.21 19.24
N PRO A 286 0.23 -12.61 18.36
CA PRO A 286 -0.07 -12.78 16.94
C PRO A 286 -1.15 -13.84 16.71
N PHE A 287 -1.86 -13.72 15.58
CA PHE A 287 -2.77 -14.74 15.08
C PHE A 287 -2.05 -16.09 15.04
N VAL A 288 -2.61 -17.12 15.69
CA VAL A 288 -2.17 -18.50 15.45
C VAL A 288 -2.94 -18.99 14.25
N TYR A 289 -2.24 -19.00 13.12
CA TYR A 289 -2.72 -19.56 11.88
C TYR A 289 -2.21 -21.00 11.76
N LYS A 290 -3.11 -21.97 11.60
CA LYS A 290 -2.76 -23.35 11.26
C LYS A 290 -3.65 -23.78 10.10
N GLY A 291 -3.03 -24.02 8.94
CA GLY A 291 -3.67 -24.67 7.81
C GLY A 291 -3.20 -26.11 7.81
N GLU A 292 -4.10 -27.06 8.00
CA GLU A 292 -3.80 -28.49 7.94
C GLU A 292 -4.53 -29.09 6.74
N VAL A 293 -3.83 -29.91 5.97
CA VAL A 293 -4.46 -30.80 4.99
C VAL A 293 -5.14 -31.88 5.81
N ASN A 294 -6.45 -32.04 5.66
CA ASN A 294 -7.19 -33.09 6.33
C ASN A 294 -7.19 -34.37 5.49
N ASP A 295 -7.64 -35.47 6.09
CA ASP A 295 -7.60 -36.81 5.52
C ASP A 295 -8.42 -36.94 4.22
N ASP A 296 -9.33 -35.99 3.94
CA ASP A 296 -10.18 -35.94 2.75
C ASP A 296 -9.55 -35.08 1.62
N ASN A 297 -8.26 -34.74 1.68
CA ASN A 297 -7.60 -33.75 0.82
C ASN A 297 -8.27 -32.35 0.88
N GLY A 298 -9.07 -32.09 1.89
CA GLY A 298 -9.60 -30.77 2.23
C GLY A 298 -8.58 -29.94 3.01
N ILE A 299 -8.83 -28.64 3.11
CA ILE A 299 -7.95 -27.70 3.83
C ILE A 299 -8.74 -27.14 5.01
N ASP A 300 -8.33 -27.50 6.22
CA ASP A 300 -8.89 -26.92 7.44
C ASP A 300 -8.09 -25.68 7.82
N LEU A 301 -8.76 -24.52 7.72
CA LEU A 301 -8.21 -23.22 8.09
C LEU A 301 -8.61 -22.90 9.53
N ILE A 302 -7.72 -23.14 10.49
CA ILE A 302 -7.97 -22.80 11.90
C ILE A 302 -7.45 -21.40 12.19
N LEU A 303 -8.37 -20.45 12.24
CA LEU A 303 -8.13 -19.08 12.70
C LEU A 303 -8.37 -19.00 14.22
N ASN A 304 -7.33 -19.29 15.01
CA ASN A 304 -7.46 -19.31 16.47
C ASN A 304 -7.41 -17.89 17.04
N ARG A 305 -8.60 -17.27 17.18
CA ARG A 305 -8.78 -15.92 17.74
C ARG A 305 -8.87 -15.98 19.27
N LYS A 306 -7.75 -16.13 19.98
CA LYS A 306 -7.72 -15.91 21.44
C LYS A 306 -7.71 -14.39 21.71
N GLN A 307 -8.89 -13.76 21.73
CA GLN A 307 -9.01 -12.33 21.99
C GLN A 307 -9.92 -12.06 23.19
N ARG A 308 -9.53 -11.11 24.06
CA ARG A 308 -10.50 -10.24 24.72
C ARG A 308 -10.99 -9.24 23.68
N ALA A 309 -12.04 -9.60 22.94
CA ALA A 309 -12.79 -8.59 22.21
C ALA A 309 -13.19 -7.52 23.23
N GLY A 310 -12.96 -6.23 22.93
CA GLY A 310 -13.55 -5.16 23.72
C GLY A 310 -15.04 -5.45 23.91
N THR A 311 -15.62 -5.03 25.04
CA THR A 311 -17.04 -5.28 25.30
C THR A 311 -17.87 -4.82 24.11
N ARG A 312 -18.98 -5.52 23.80
CA ARG A 312 -19.93 -5.11 22.74
C ARG A 312 -20.25 -3.61 22.80
N ARG A 313 -20.34 -3.05 24.02
CA ARG A 313 -20.57 -1.62 24.27
C ARG A 313 -19.42 -0.72 23.77
N GLN A 314 -18.17 -1.11 23.96
CA GLN A 314 -17.00 -0.37 23.46
C GLN A 314 -16.98 -0.35 21.93
N LEU A 315 -17.19 -1.51 21.30
CA LEU A 315 -17.25 -1.60 19.83
C LEU A 315 -18.39 -0.76 19.26
N GLN A 316 -19.59 -0.87 19.85
CA GLN A 316 -20.72 -0.02 19.47
C GLN A 316 -20.37 1.46 19.60
N ARG A 317 -19.75 1.88 20.70
CA ARG A 317 -19.37 3.29 20.90
C ARG A 317 -18.38 3.77 19.83
N LEU A 318 -17.40 2.95 19.44
CA LEU A 318 -16.46 3.31 18.37
C LEU A 318 -17.15 3.49 17.02
N VAL A 319 -17.99 2.52 16.62
CA VAL A 319 -18.76 2.62 15.36
C VAL A 319 -19.61 3.90 15.38
N LYS A 320 -20.30 4.19 16.48
CA LYS A 320 -21.10 5.41 16.60
C LYS A 320 -20.28 6.70 16.47
N VAL A 321 -19.08 6.73 17.04
CA VAL A 321 -18.16 7.88 16.91
C VAL A 321 -17.77 8.09 15.45
N GLU A 322 -17.38 7.03 14.75
CA GLU A 322 -16.98 7.12 13.33
C GLU A 322 -18.17 7.45 12.42
N VAL A 323 -19.36 6.92 12.70
CA VAL A 323 -20.60 7.32 12.00
C VAL A 323 -20.88 8.80 12.19
N CYS A 324 -20.79 9.33 13.42
CA CYS A 324 -21.02 10.76 13.66
C CYS A 324 -20.06 11.64 12.83
N LYS A 325 -18.78 11.28 12.76
CA LYS A 325 -17.79 11.98 11.93
C LYS A 325 -18.10 11.86 10.44
N ALA A 326 -18.56 10.69 9.99
CA ALA A 326 -18.94 10.49 8.60
C ALA A 326 -20.16 11.33 8.21
N ILE A 327 -21.18 11.45 9.09
CA ILE A 327 -22.32 12.35 8.86
C ILE A 327 -21.85 13.81 8.79
N ASP A 328 -20.92 14.23 9.66
CA ASP A 328 -20.33 15.56 9.59
C ASP A 328 -19.56 15.76 8.27
N ALA A 329 -18.80 14.77 7.80
CA ALA A 329 -18.12 14.86 6.50
C ALA A 329 -19.10 14.94 5.31
N MET A 330 -20.22 14.21 5.36
CA MET A 330 -21.29 14.29 4.36
C MET A 330 -21.93 15.68 4.32
N GLU A 331 -22.14 16.33 5.48
CA GLU A 331 -22.66 17.70 5.56
C GLU A 331 -21.73 18.72 4.89
N HIS A 332 -20.41 18.49 4.95
CA HIS A 332 -19.39 19.40 4.42
C HIS A 332 -18.89 19.02 3.02
N ASP A 333 -19.58 18.12 2.32
CA ASP A 333 -19.16 17.60 1.01
C ASP A 333 -17.69 17.12 1.00
N GLN A 334 -17.27 16.40 2.03
CA GLN A 334 -15.93 15.84 2.13
C GLN A 334 -15.93 14.36 1.74
N ALA A 335 -14.95 13.96 0.92
CA ALA A 335 -14.75 12.56 0.60
C ALA A 335 -14.20 11.81 1.81
N PHE A 336 -14.67 10.59 2.03
CA PHE A 336 -14.20 9.75 3.12
C PHE A 336 -14.27 8.26 2.80
N ILE A 337 -13.57 7.48 3.62
CA ILE A 337 -13.60 6.03 3.59
C ILE A 337 -14.20 5.50 4.88
N ALA A 338 -15.13 4.55 4.74
CA ALA A 338 -15.83 3.91 5.82
C ALA A 338 -15.54 2.40 5.87
N SER A 339 -15.45 1.85 7.08
CA SER A 339 -15.51 0.39 7.27
C SER A 339 -16.95 -0.13 7.10
N PRO A 340 -17.16 -1.43 6.82
CA PRO A 340 -18.49 -1.94 6.54
C PRO A 340 -19.52 -1.70 7.64
N ALA A 341 -19.09 -1.72 8.91
CA ALA A 341 -19.98 -1.40 10.03
C ALA A 341 -20.42 0.07 10.02
N VAL A 342 -19.51 0.99 9.68
CA VAL A 342 -19.82 2.42 9.54
C VAL A 342 -20.71 2.64 8.33
N GLN A 343 -20.38 2.01 7.19
CA GLN A 343 -21.16 2.13 5.96
C GLN A 343 -22.59 1.59 6.12
N LEU A 344 -22.77 0.45 6.81
CA LEU A 344 -24.09 -0.09 7.12
C LEU A 344 -24.94 0.92 7.88
N MET A 345 -24.39 1.54 8.92
CA MET A 345 -25.10 2.56 9.70
C MET A 345 -25.42 3.82 8.88
N ILE A 346 -24.53 4.22 7.96
CA ILE A 346 -24.77 5.33 7.03
C ILE A 346 -25.91 4.97 6.06
N ASN A 347 -25.93 3.76 5.52
CA ASN A 347 -26.97 3.32 4.59
C ASN A 347 -28.35 3.30 5.26
N GLU A 348 -28.43 2.80 6.50
CA GLU A 348 -29.68 2.69 7.25
C GLU A 348 -30.18 4.03 7.79
N TYR A 349 -29.27 4.86 8.34
CA TYR A 349 -29.66 6.02 9.14
C TYR A 349 -29.10 7.35 8.64
N GLY A 350 -28.17 7.36 7.68
CA GLY A 350 -27.39 8.54 7.33
C GLY A 350 -28.24 9.70 6.82
N ALA A 351 -29.18 9.44 5.91
CA ALA A 351 -30.08 10.47 5.38
C ALA A 351 -30.97 11.09 6.47
N TYR A 352 -31.47 10.25 7.40
CA TYR A 352 -32.26 10.72 8.53
C TYR A 352 -31.42 11.55 9.51
N LEU A 353 -30.23 11.07 9.87
CA LEU A 353 -29.33 11.77 10.78
C LEU A 353 -28.87 13.11 10.20
N LEU A 354 -28.58 13.18 8.90
CA LEU A 354 -28.20 14.42 8.22
C LEU A 354 -29.35 15.44 8.22
N LYS A 355 -30.60 14.98 8.04
CA LYS A 355 -31.79 15.84 8.09
C LYS A 355 -32.10 16.34 9.51
N CYS A 356 -31.85 15.52 10.52
CA CYS A 356 -32.26 15.79 11.90
C CYS A 356 -31.17 16.42 12.78
N LYS A 357 -29.90 16.37 12.37
CA LYS A 357 -28.83 17.08 13.07
C LYS A 357 -28.99 18.59 12.94
N GLN A 358 -28.49 19.33 13.93
CA GLN A 358 -28.41 20.78 13.83
C GLN A 358 -27.30 21.17 12.83
N PRO A 359 -27.59 22.03 11.83
CA PRO A 359 -26.59 22.43 10.85
C PRO A 359 -25.36 23.09 11.48
N GLY A 360 -24.18 22.72 11.01
CA GLY A 360 -22.89 23.26 11.47
C GLY A 360 -22.46 22.82 12.88
N VAL A 361 -23.24 21.97 13.55
CA VAL A 361 -22.90 21.41 14.86
C VAL A 361 -22.46 19.95 14.68
N SER A 362 -21.26 19.62 15.15
CA SER A 362 -20.75 18.24 15.07
C SER A 362 -21.66 17.26 15.79
N LEU A 363 -22.02 16.17 15.10
CA LEU A 363 -22.85 15.13 15.68
C LEU A 363 -22.06 14.37 16.76
N LYS A 364 -22.70 14.11 17.90
CA LYS A 364 -22.10 13.35 19.01
C LYS A 364 -22.88 12.05 19.23
N PRO A 365 -22.23 10.94 19.64
CA PRO A 365 -22.91 9.65 19.82
C PRO A 365 -24.18 9.70 20.69
N GLY A 366 -24.16 10.44 21.80
CA GLY A 366 -25.33 10.58 22.68
C GLY A 366 -26.47 11.41 22.06
N VAL A 367 -26.17 12.31 21.12
CA VAL A 367 -27.19 13.04 20.34
C VAL A 367 -27.77 12.10 19.28
N MET A 368 -26.90 11.39 18.56
CA MET A 368 -27.32 10.37 17.59
C MET A 368 -28.27 9.34 18.21
N ASP A 369 -27.94 8.83 19.39
CA ASP A 369 -28.77 7.86 20.11
C ASP A 369 -30.16 8.43 20.46
N ARG A 370 -30.25 9.71 20.82
CA ARG A 370 -31.55 10.37 21.05
C ARG A 370 -32.33 10.55 19.75
N LEU A 371 -31.67 10.99 18.67
CA LEU A 371 -32.32 11.17 17.37
C LEU A 371 -32.87 9.85 16.81
N LEU A 372 -32.19 8.74 17.07
CA LEU A 372 -32.61 7.39 16.68
C LEU A 372 -33.58 6.73 17.69
N GLY A 373 -33.95 7.42 18.78
CA GLY A 373 -34.85 6.89 19.80
C GLY A 373 -34.28 5.71 20.62
N LEU A 374 -32.96 5.53 20.62
CA LEU A 374 -32.26 4.45 21.32
C LEU A 374 -32.08 4.72 22.82
N ILE A 375 -32.21 5.98 23.23
CA ILE A 375 -32.27 6.39 24.64
C ILE A 375 -33.61 7.08 24.85
N ARG A 376 -34.47 6.48 25.69
CA ARG A 376 -35.68 7.14 26.17
C ARG A 376 -35.31 8.12 27.29
N HIS A 377 -36.04 9.23 27.34
CA HIS A 377 -35.92 10.25 28.38
C HIS A 377 -36.20 9.69 29.78
#